data_AF-A0A2D4ST55-F1
#
_entry.id   AF-A0A2D4ST55-F1
#
_cell.length_a   1.000
_cell.length_b   1.000
_cell.length_c   1.000
_cell.angle_alpha   90.00
_cell.angle_beta   90.00
_cell.angle_gamma   90.00
#
_symmetry.space_group_name_H-M   'P 1'
#
loop_
_entity.id
_entity.type
_entity.pdbx_description
1 polymer ?
#
loop_
_entity_poly.entity_id
_entity_poly.type
_entity_poly.pdbx_seq_one_letter_code
_entity_poly.pdbx_strand_id
1 'polypeptide(L)'
;MELNSDIVPNIALKDLDGFSRIWVLSFLHLNHHWNPTVRPPRGANIRRGTLATRAPHRPNPIGLSALRLIRVEENRIYVEGIDLLDGTPIVDIKPYVPYCDAFPESKAGYVDELREKKEKEKEIWGQREVAKRPAESEEK
;
A
#
# COMPACT_ATOMS: atom_id res chain seq x y z
N MET A 1 -10.26 10.84 -7.65
CA MET A 1 -11.38 9.88 -7.78
C MET A 1 -12.64 10.67 -8.07
N GLU A 2 -13.46 10.21 -8.99
CA GLU A 2 -14.74 10.85 -9.35
C GLU A 2 -15.87 9.90 -8.99
N LEU A 3 -16.88 10.41 -8.27
CA LEU A 3 -18.02 9.63 -7.82
C LEU A 3 -19.21 9.82 -8.75
N ASN A 4 -19.95 8.74 -8.99
CA ASN A 4 -21.19 8.81 -9.73
C ASN A 4 -22.27 9.48 -8.85
N SER A 5 -22.65 10.70 -9.22
CA SER A 5 -23.63 11.52 -8.49
C SER A 5 -25.05 10.95 -8.48
N ASP A 6 -25.38 10.03 -9.39
CA ASP A 6 -26.69 9.34 -9.40
C ASP A 6 -26.78 8.30 -8.26
N ILE A 7 -25.63 7.79 -7.81
CA ILE A 7 -25.53 6.79 -6.73
C ILE A 7 -25.14 7.48 -5.42
N VAL A 8 -24.18 8.40 -5.46
CA VAL A 8 -23.64 9.09 -4.30
C VAL A 8 -23.91 10.60 -4.44
N PRO A 9 -24.99 11.12 -3.85
CA PRO A 9 -25.26 12.55 -3.91
C PRO A 9 -24.21 13.33 -3.12
N ASN A 10 -23.87 14.55 -3.56
CA ASN A 10 -22.80 15.38 -2.96
C ASN A 10 -22.94 15.58 -1.44
N ILE A 11 -24.18 15.59 -0.91
CA ILE A 11 -24.43 15.70 0.53
C ILE A 11 -23.81 14.56 1.34
N ALA A 12 -23.60 13.39 0.74
CA ALA A 12 -22.95 12.25 1.39
C ALA A 12 -21.45 12.48 1.67
N LEU A 13 -20.84 13.49 1.02
CA LEU A 13 -19.44 13.87 1.22
C LEU A 13 -19.26 14.96 2.27
N LYS A 14 -20.35 15.41 2.91
CA LYS A 14 -20.29 16.41 3.97
C LYS A 14 -19.32 15.98 5.07
N ASP A 15 -18.51 16.93 5.53
CA ASP A 15 -17.50 16.78 6.61
C ASP A 15 -16.34 15.81 6.30
N LEU A 16 -16.27 15.23 5.08
CA LEU A 16 -15.18 14.32 4.69
C LEU A 16 -13.82 15.04 4.64
N ASP A 17 -13.81 16.32 4.30
CA ASP A 17 -12.64 17.20 4.28
C ASP A 17 -12.02 17.44 5.68
N GLY A 18 -12.74 17.10 6.75
CA GLY A 18 -12.21 17.10 8.12
C GLY A 18 -11.18 15.99 8.40
N PHE A 19 -11.03 15.00 7.51
CA PHE A 19 -10.11 13.88 7.69
C PHE A 19 -8.82 14.05 6.88
N SER A 20 -7.67 13.70 7.48
CA SER A 20 -6.38 13.70 6.75
C SER A 20 -6.18 12.46 5.89
N ARG A 21 -6.88 11.38 6.20
CA ARG A 21 -6.80 10.08 5.52
C ARG A 21 -8.17 9.43 5.42
N ILE A 22 -8.32 8.63 4.37
CA ILE A 22 -9.52 7.84 4.11
C ILE A 22 -9.13 6.42 3.74
N TRP A 23 -9.95 5.45 4.14
CA TRP A 23 -9.98 4.13 3.55
C TRP A 23 -10.75 4.18 2.24
N VAL A 24 -10.18 3.55 1.22
CA VAL A 24 -10.81 3.36 -0.08
C VAL A 24 -10.84 1.87 -0.38
N LEU A 25 -12.04 1.34 -0.62
CA LEU A 25 -12.23 0.01 -1.20
C LEU A 25 -12.41 0.16 -2.69
N SER A 26 -11.68 -0.65 -3.46
CA SER A 26 -11.73 -0.63 -4.92
C SER A 26 -11.96 -2.03 -5.47
N PHE A 27 -12.53 -2.12 -6.67
CA PHE A 27 -12.68 -3.38 -7.38
C PHE A 27 -11.60 -3.48 -8.46
N LEU A 28 -10.67 -4.42 -8.29
CA LEU A 28 -9.55 -4.66 -9.20
C LEU A 28 -10.04 -5.42 -10.43
N HIS A 29 -10.84 -4.73 -11.23
CA HIS A 29 -11.66 -5.22 -12.34
C HIS A 29 -10.91 -5.97 -13.44
N LEU A 30 -9.59 -5.77 -13.58
CA LEU A 30 -8.75 -6.50 -14.54
C LEU A 30 -8.33 -7.90 -14.06
N ASN A 31 -8.65 -8.27 -12.81
CA ASN A 31 -8.29 -9.58 -12.25
C ASN A 31 -9.42 -10.58 -12.47
N HIS A 32 -9.37 -11.30 -13.58
CA HIS A 32 -10.40 -12.29 -13.96
C HIS A 32 -10.18 -13.70 -13.38
N HIS A 33 -9.00 -13.96 -12.80
CA HIS A 33 -8.64 -15.25 -12.22
C HIS A 33 -7.84 -15.08 -10.94
N TRP A 34 -7.84 -16.12 -10.10
CA TRP A 34 -7.05 -16.18 -8.87
C TRP A 34 -6.45 -17.57 -8.66
N ASN A 35 -5.40 -17.64 -7.85
CA ASN A 35 -4.78 -18.89 -7.43
C ASN A 35 -4.79 -18.97 -5.89
N PRO A 36 -4.92 -20.16 -5.27
CA PRO A 36 -4.85 -20.32 -3.82
C PRO A 36 -3.50 -19.94 -3.19
N THR A 37 -2.43 -19.95 -3.98
CA THR A 37 -1.10 -19.52 -3.56
C THR A 37 -0.47 -18.58 -4.58
N VAL A 38 0.40 -17.69 -4.12
CA VAL A 38 1.14 -16.72 -4.92
C VAL A 38 2.58 -16.64 -4.46
N ARG A 39 3.45 -16.05 -5.28
CA ARG A 39 4.80 -15.64 -4.89
C ARG A 39 4.81 -14.14 -4.72
N PRO A 40 4.82 -13.61 -3.48
CA PRO A 40 4.90 -12.18 -3.25
C PRO A 40 6.17 -11.61 -3.89
N PRO A 41 6.12 -10.40 -4.49
CA PRO A 41 7.29 -9.79 -5.14
C PRO A 41 8.38 -9.39 -4.13
N ARG A 42 8.01 -9.24 -2.85
CA ARG A 42 8.93 -8.89 -1.77
C ARG A 42 9.33 -10.15 -0.99
N GLY A 43 10.62 -10.46 -0.98
CA GLY A 43 11.22 -11.50 -0.15
C GLY A 43 11.76 -12.71 -0.91
N ALA A 44 12.04 -13.78 -0.18
CA ALA A 44 12.48 -15.06 -0.76
C ALA A 44 11.40 -15.64 -1.69
N ASN A 45 11.83 -16.40 -2.72
CA ASN A 45 10.97 -17.04 -3.72
C ASN A 45 10.13 -18.22 -3.16
N ILE A 46 9.34 -17.94 -2.14
CA ILE A 46 8.53 -18.89 -1.38
C ILE A 46 7.06 -18.62 -1.68
N ARG A 47 6.31 -19.66 -2.08
CA ARG A 47 4.86 -19.54 -2.25
C ARG A 47 4.18 -19.33 -0.90
N ARG A 48 3.22 -18.41 -0.86
CA ARG A 48 2.37 -18.12 0.31
C ARG A 48 0.91 -18.29 -0.09
N GLY A 49 0.06 -18.68 0.87
CA GLY A 49 -1.39 -18.69 0.65
C GLY A 49 -1.87 -17.29 0.32
N THR A 50 -2.69 -17.14 -0.72
CA THR A 50 -3.09 -15.83 -1.27
C THR A 50 -3.75 -14.94 -0.22
N LEU A 51 -4.54 -15.52 0.69
CA LEU A 51 -5.20 -14.79 1.78
C LEU A 51 -4.25 -14.31 2.88
N ALA A 52 -3.04 -14.86 2.95
CA ALA A 52 -1.96 -14.38 3.82
C ALA A 52 -1.10 -13.30 3.14
N THR A 53 -1.52 -12.79 1.97
CA THR A 53 -0.80 -11.77 1.20
C THR A 53 -1.74 -10.63 0.82
N ARG A 54 -1.17 -9.58 0.20
CA ARG A 54 -1.90 -8.50 -0.47
C ARG A 54 -1.85 -8.60 -2.00
N ALA A 55 -1.72 -9.82 -2.55
CA ALA A 55 -1.75 -10.00 -4.00
C ALA A 55 -3.11 -9.59 -4.58
N PRO A 56 -3.17 -9.00 -5.79
CA PRO A 56 -4.41 -8.47 -6.35
C PRO A 56 -5.34 -9.58 -6.91
N HIS A 57 -4.77 -10.70 -7.37
CA HIS A 57 -5.52 -11.88 -7.86
C HIS A 57 -6.10 -12.71 -6.70
N ARG A 58 -7.35 -12.43 -6.32
CA ARG A 58 -8.05 -13.01 -5.16
C ARG A 58 -9.46 -13.47 -5.54
N PRO A 59 -10.13 -14.32 -4.72
CA PRO A 59 -11.51 -14.74 -4.99
C PRO A 59 -12.47 -13.56 -5.18
N ASN A 60 -12.33 -12.56 -4.31
CA ASN A 60 -12.98 -11.25 -4.43
C ASN A 60 -11.86 -10.22 -4.64
N PRO A 61 -11.68 -9.68 -5.85
CA PRO A 61 -10.56 -8.80 -6.19
C PRO A 61 -10.80 -7.39 -5.64
N ILE A 62 -10.87 -7.27 -4.31
CA ILE A 62 -11.07 -6.00 -3.60
C ILE A 62 -9.72 -5.46 -3.14
N GLY A 63 -9.40 -4.24 -3.58
CA GLY A 63 -8.30 -3.43 -3.10
C GLY A 63 -8.67 -2.68 -1.82
N LEU A 64 -7.69 -2.46 -0.96
CA LEU A 64 -7.82 -1.69 0.29
C LEU A 64 -6.65 -0.72 0.38
N SER A 65 -6.95 0.57 0.31
CA SER A 65 -5.93 1.63 0.33
C SER A 65 -6.22 2.66 1.42
N ALA A 66 -5.23 2.96 2.25
CA ALA A 66 -5.25 4.11 3.17
C ALA A 66 -4.61 5.31 2.46
N LEU A 67 -5.44 6.19 1.92
CA LEU A 67 -5.00 7.31 1.09
C LEU A 67 -4.95 8.61 1.89
N ARG A 68 -4.02 9.51 1.55
CA ARG A 68 -4.00 10.87 2.09
C ARG A 68 -5.06 11.68 1.36
N LEU A 69 -6.00 12.26 2.10
CA LEU A 69 -6.99 13.18 1.55
C LEU A 69 -6.35 14.55 1.36
N ILE A 70 -6.50 15.12 0.17
CA ILE A 70 -5.98 16.45 -0.18
C ILE A 70 -7.09 17.48 -0.09
N ARG A 71 -8.22 17.20 -0.75
CA ARG A 71 -9.41 18.05 -0.78
C ARG A 71 -10.59 17.30 -1.39
N VAL A 72 -11.79 17.81 -1.13
CA VAL A 72 -13.06 17.37 -1.72
C VAL A 72 -13.65 18.54 -2.49
N GLU A 73 -14.06 18.32 -3.74
CA GLU A 73 -14.72 19.33 -4.58
C GLU A 73 -15.88 18.67 -5.32
N GLU A 74 -17.11 19.08 -5.03
CA GLU A 74 -18.33 18.50 -5.61
C GLU A 74 -18.36 16.97 -5.48
N ASN A 75 -18.34 16.23 -6.60
CA ASN A 75 -18.31 14.77 -6.65
C ASN A 75 -16.88 14.20 -6.81
N ARG A 76 -15.85 15.03 -6.66
CA ARG A 76 -14.44 14.68 -6.86
C ARG A 76 -13.68 14.69 -5.53
N ILE A 77 -12.88 13.64 -5.33
CA ILE A 77 -12.03 13.46 -4.16
C ILE A 77 -10.58 13.38 -4.64
N TYR A 78 -9.75 14.29 -4.13
CA TYR A 78 -8.34 14.42 -4.49
C TYR A 78 -7.49 13.76 -3.41
N VAL A 79 -6.63 12.83 -3.83
CA VAL A 79 -5.88 11.96 -2.92
C VAL A 79 -4.44 11.80 -3.37
N GLU A 80 -3.56 11.45 -2.43
CA GLU A 80 -2.20 11.02 -2.69
C GLU A 80 -1.95 9.59 -2.20
N GLY A 81 -0.95 8.93 -2.80
CA GLY A 81 -0.54 7.57 -2.45
C GLY A 81 -1.42 6.47 -3.05
N ILE A 82 -2.16 6.78 -4.13
CA ILE A 82 -2.97 5.82 -4.86
C ILE A 82 -2.09 4.86 -5.69
N ASP A 83 -2.41 3.58 -5.65
CA ASP A 83 -1.75 2.51 -6.43
C ASP A 83 -2.71 1.81 -7.40
N LEU A 84 -3.82 2.49 -7.74
CA LEU A 84 -4.87 1.98 -8.62
C LEU A 84 -4.64 2.43 -10.05
N LEU A 85 -5.03 1.57 -10.99
CA LEU A 85 -5.06 1.91 -12.42
C LEU A 85 -6.21 2.87 -12.70
N ASP A 86 -6.07 3.68 -13.75
CA ASP A 86 -7.16 4.52 -14.22
C ASP A 86 -8.40 3.69 -14.55
N GLY A 87 -9.58 4.26 -14.30
CA GLY A 87 -10.86 3.57 -14.46
C GLY A 87 -11.16 2.48 -13.42
N THR A 88 -10.29 2.24 -12.43
CA THR A 88 -10.57 1.27 -11.36
C THR A 88 -11.82 1.68 -10.57
N PRO A 89 -12.89 0.86 -10.54
CA PRO A 89 -14.10 1.21 -9.79
C PRO A 89 -13.84 1.31 -8.29
N ILE A 90 -14.37 2.38 -7.69
CA ILE A 90 -14.39 2.55 -6.23
C ILE A 90 -15.69 1.94 -5.70
N VAL A 91 -15.56 1.10 -4.68
CA VAL A 91 -16.67 0.39 -4.05
C VAL A 91 -17.15 1.14 -2.81
N ASP A 92 -16.24 1.71 -2.02
CA ASP A 92 -16.57 2.35 -0.75
C ASP A 92 -15.47 3.32 -0.29
N ILE A 93 -15.86 4.30 0.52
CA ILE A 93 -14.97 5.28 1.14
C ILE A 93 -15.36 5.44 2.61
N LYS A 94 -14.37 5.34 3.50
CA LYS A 94 -14.58 5.51 4.94
C LYS A 94 -13.51 6.44 5.53
N PRO A 95 -13.82 7.22 6.58
CA PRO A 95 -12.78 7.94 7.30
C PRO A 95 -11.76 6.98 7.88
N TYR A 96 -10.47 7.33 7.81
CA TYR A 96 -9.43 6.64 8.56
C TYR A 96 -9.37 7.25 9.97
N VAL A 97 -9.59 6.42 10.99
CA VAL A 97 -9.64 6.86 12.38
C VAL A 97 -8.46 6.23 13.13
N PRO A 98 -7.37 6.97 13.41
CA PRO A 98 -6.12 6.38 13.89
C PRO A 98 -6.26 5.51 15.15
N TYR A 99 -7.08 5.93 16.12
CA TYR A 99 -7.25 5.15 17.35
C TYR A 99 -8.03 3.83 17.13
N CYS A 100 -8.77 3.70 16.04
CA CYS A 100 -9.49 2.48 15.66
C CYS A 100 -8.72 1.62 14.64
N ASP A 101 -7.92 2.25 13.79
CA ASP A 101 -7.38 1.62 12.58
C ASP A 101 -5.86 1.41 12.62
N ALA A 102 -5.15 2.14 13.48
CA ALA A 102 -3.70 2.02 13.63
C ALA A 102 -3.37 1.14 14.83
N PHE A 103 -2.85 -0.06 14.57
CA PHE A 103 -2.31 -0.96 15.58
C PHE A 103 -0.83 -1.28 15.28
N PRO A 104 0.10 -0.30 15.45
CA PRO A 104 1.50 -0.47 15.05
C PRO A 104 2.22 -1.64 15.72
N GLU A 105 1.78 -2.03 16.92
CA GLU A 105 2.34 -3.12 17.70
C GLU A 105 1.86 -4.52 17.27
N SER A 106 1.05 -4.61 16.21
CA SER A 106 0.52 -5.89 15.71
C SER A 106 1.59 -6.69 14.98
N LYS A 107 1.65 -8.00 15.21
CA LYS A 107 2.53 -8.92 14.45
C LYS A 107 2.08 -9.00 12.98
N ALA A 108 3.02 -8.88 12.04
CA ALA A 108 2.78 -9.01 10.59
C ALA A 108 3.31 -10.33 10.01
N GLY A 109 3.67 -11.29 10.86
CA GLY A 109 4.07 -12.65 10.46
C GLY A 109 5.35 -12.66 9.62
N TYR A 110 5.35 -13.37 8.49
CA TYR A 110 6.54 -13.49 7.64
C TYR A 110 7.03 -12.15 7.07
N VAL A 111 6.21 -11.10 7.10
CA VAL A 111 6.62 -9.76 6.65
C VAL A 111 7.62 -9.13 7.61
N ASP A 112 7.47 -9.35 8.92
CA ASP A 112 8.42 -8.86 9.93
C ASP A 112 9.79 -9.52 9.74
N GLU A 113 9.81 -10.84 9.56
CA GLU A 113 11.04 -11.61 9.28
C GLU A 113 11.78 -11.09 8.04
N LEU A 114 11.04 -10.72 6.99
CA LEU A 114 11.63 -10.15 5.76
C LEU A 114 12.20 -8.75 6.00
N ARG A 115 11.57 -7.96 6.86
CA ARG A 115 12.04 -6.62 7.22
C ARG A 115 13.33 -6.70 8.04
N GLU A 116 13.35 -7.53 9.07
CA GLU A 116 14.53 -7.75 9.93
C GLU A 116 15.74 -8.25 9.12
N LYS A 117 15.52 -9.18 8.18
CA LYS A 117 16.59 -9.64 7.27
C LYS A 117 17.16 -8.50 6.44
N LYS A 118 16.31 -7.64 5.87
CA LYS A 118 16.76 -6.46 5.09
C LYS A 118 17.50 -5.45 5.95
N GLU A 119 17.08 -5.23 7.18
CA GLU A 119 17.76 -4.31 8.12
C GLU A 119 19.16 -4.84 8.47
N LYS A 120 19.29 -6.15 8.74
CA LYS A 120 20.59 -6.81 8.95
C LYS A 120 21.49 -6.76 7.71
N GLU A 121 20.95 -7.02 6.52
CA GLU A 121 21.70 -6.89 5.26
C GLU A 121 22.23 -5.47 5.05
N LYS A 122 21.39 -4.45 5.33
CA LYS A 122 21.81 -3.04 5.29
C LYS A 122 22.90 -2.72 6.31
N GLU A 123 22.82 -3.27 7.52
CA GLU A 123 23.86 -3.08 8.53
C GLU A 123 25.19 -3.71 8.09
N ILE A 124 25.17 -4.96 7.63
CA ILE A 124 26.36 -5.71 7.21
C ILE A 124 27.01 -5.08 5.98
N TRP A 125 26.22 -4.71 4.97
CA TRP A 125 26.75 -4.16 3.72
C TRP A 125 26.97 -2.65 3.77
N GLY A 126 26.16 -1.91 4.54
CA GLY A 126 26.34 -0.49 4.78
C GLY A 126 27.61 -0.18 5.60
N GLN A 127 28.09 -1.11 6.43
CA GLN A 127 29.39 -1.00 7.09
C GLN A 127 30.57 -1.22 6.13
N ARG A 128 30.40 -1.94 5.01
CA ARG A 128 31.49 -2.22 4.05
C ARG A 128 31.83 -1.03 3.13
N GLU A 129 30.91 -0.09 2.91
CA GLU A 129 31.19 1.10 2.10
C GLU A 129 32.02 2.18 2.83
N VAL A 130 32.28 2.02 4.13
CA VAL A 130 33.13 2.95 4.92
C VAL A 130 34.62 2.56 4.90
N ALA A 131 34.97 1.37 4.41
CA ALA A 131 36.37 1.00 4.19
C ALA A 131 36.89 1.63 2.88
N LYS A 132 37.15 2.94 2.90
CA LYS A 132 37.92 3.63 1.85
C LYS A 132 39.22 2.85 1.60
N ARG A 133 39.41 2.41 0.36
CA ARG A 133 40.73 2.01 -0.16
C ARG A 133 41.74 3.13 0.20
N PRO A 134 42.90 2.82 0.79
CA PRO A 134 43.94 3.83 0.93
C PRO A 134 44.32 4.34 -0.46
N ALA A 135 44.47 5.66 -0.57
CA ALA A 135 44.91 6.33 -1.79
C ALA A 135 46.25 5.74 -2.22
N GLU A 136 46.31 5.21 -3.44
CA GLU A 136 47.58 4.91 -4.09
C GLU A 136 48.34 6.24 -4.21
N SER A 137 49.45 6.31 -3.48
CA SER A 137 50.42 7.38 -3.57
C SER A 137 51.01 7.40 -4.98
N GLU A 138 50.83 8.52 -5.68
CA GLU A 138 51.66 8.88 -6.82
C GLU A 138 53.13 8.92 -6.37
N GLU A 139 53.95 8.01 -6.89
CA GLU A 139 55.40 8.16 -6.86
C GLU A 139 56.03 7.72 -8.19
N LYS A 140 56.49 8.75 -8.91
CA LYS A 140 57.50 8.82 -9.99
C LYS A 140 57.20 8.26 -11.38
#